data_AF-A0A7S1UM51-F1
#
_entry.id   AF-A0A7S1UM51-F1
#
_cell.length_a   1.000
_cell.length_b   1.000
_cell.length_c   1.000
_cell.angle_alpha   90.00
_cell.angle_beta   90.00
_cell.angle_gamma   90.00
#
_symmetry.space_group_name_H-M   'P 1'
#
loop_
_entity.id
_entity.type
_entity.pdbx_description
1 polymer ?
#
loop_
_entity_poly.entity_id
_entity_poly.type
_entity_poly.pdbx_seq_one_letter_code
_entity_poly.pdbx_strand_id
1 'polypeptide(L)'
;LMNQDGSVMTRDQLRELRERQGYCLTCPGEPVKLYDIKKSKLNPLWKGKDAVDVMHESYKGVCLRCNPNMDPHRNQRRNSMSTERRYSGSHAGSSMRSLGSFSAR
;
A
#
# COMPACT_ATOMS: atom_id res chain seq x y z
N LEU A 1 14.76 4.25 11.61
CA LEU A 1 14.63 5.68 11.99
C LEU A 1 15.60 5.91 13.14
N MET A 2 16.62 6.73 12.89
CA MET A 2 17.61 7.12 13.90
C MET A 2 17.30 8.53 14.36
N ASN A 3 17.56 8.83 15.63
CA ASN A 3 17.56 10.20 16.12
C ASN A 3 18.72 11.00 15.50
N GLN A 4 18.71 12.32 15.64
CA GLN A 4 19.74 13.20 15.07
C GLN A 4 21.14 12.94 15.69
N ASP A 5 21.17 12.38 16.90
CA ASP A 5 22.35 11.92 17.63
C ASP A 5 22.81 10.50 17.21
N GLY A 6 22.17 9.88 16.22
CA GLY A 6 22.55 8.55 15.71
C GLY A 6 22.01 7.37 16.52
N SER A 7 21.31 7.61 17.64
CA SER A 7 20.66 6.56 18.41
C SER A 7 19.45 5.97 17.69
N VAL A 8 19.21 4.67 17.87
CA VAL A 8 18.02 4.00 17.30
C VAL A 8 16.80 4.41 18.10
N MET A 9 15.76 4.92 17.43
CA MET A 9 14.52 5.30 18.10
C MET A 9 13.85 4.07 18.73
N THR A 10 13.41 4.21 19.98
CA THR A 10 12.62 3.15 20.62
C THR A 10 11.24 3.04 19.96
N ARG A 11 10.57 1.91 20.19
CA ARG A 11 9.22 1.69 19.64
C ARG A 11 8.23 2.78 20.08
N ASP A 12 8.34 3.23 21.32
CA ASP A 12 7.44 4.26 21.87
C ASP A 12 7.74 5.64 21.29
N GLN A 13 9.03 5.98 21.09
CA GLN A 13 9.43 7.20 20.39
C GLN A 13 8.94 7.21 18.93
N LEU A 14 8.99 6.07 18.24
CA LEU A 14 8.46 5.94 16.88
C LEU A 14 6.95 6.11 16.83
N ARG A 15 6.24 5.54 17.81
CA ARG A 15 4.78 5.69 17.94
C ARG A 15 4.42 7.16 18.15
N GLU A 16 5.10 7.83 19.07
CA GLU A 16 4.85 9.24 19.36
C GLU A 16 5.17 10.14 18.15
N LEU A 17 6.26 9.87 17.44
CA LEU A 17 6.61 10.59 16.21
C LEU A 17 5.50 10.45 15.16
N ARG A 18 5.03 9.22 14.92
CA ARG A 18 3.95 8.93 13.97
C ARG A 18 2.66 9.65 14.38
N GLU A 19 2.31 9.63 15.66
CA GLU A 19 1.13 10.32 16.17
C GLU A 19 1.21 11.85 15.97
N ARG A 20 2.36 12.45 16.31
CA ARG A 20 2.61 13.88 16.14
C ARG A 20 2.60 14.34 14.69
N GLN A 21 2.91 13.44 13.76
CA GLN A 21 2.96 13.72 12.32
C GLN A 21 1.68 13.29 11.58
N GLY A 22 0.71 12.68 12.27
CA GLY A 22 -0.57 12.28 11.67
C GLY A 22 -0.51 10.98 10.86
N TYR A 23 0.46 10.11 11.14
CA TYR A 23 0.61 8.82 10.48
C TYR A 23 -0.10 7.68 11.23
N CYS A 24 -0.35 6.59 10.51
CA CYS A 24 -0.87 5.35 11.09
C CYS A 24 0.10 4.75 12.12
N LEU A 25 -0.44 4.38 13.29
CA LEU A 25 0.34 3.84 14.40
C LEU A 25 0.57 2.32 14.30
N THR A 26 -0.23 1.62 13.50
CA THR A 26 -0.27 0.16 13.43
C THR A 26 0.52 -0.41 12.26
N CYS A 27 0.85 0.38 11.24
CA CYS A 27 1.61 -0.11 10.09
C CYS A 27 2.99 -0.64 10.52
N PRO A 28 3.33 -1.90 10.20
CA PRO A 28 4.63 -2.49 10.56
C PRO A 28 5.80 -1.93 9.73
N GLY A 29 5.52 -1.42 8.53
CA GLY A 29 6.50 -0.82 7.63
C GLY A 29 6.34 0.69 7.47
N GLU A 30 6.33 1.14 6.22
CA GLU A 30 6.06 2.53 5.86
C GLU A 30 4.64 2.93 6.31
N PRO A 31 4.53 3.90 7.23
CA PRO A 31 3.24 4.27 7.79
C PRO A 31 2.47 5.16 6.81
N VAL A 32 1.16 4.92 6.69
CA VAL A 32 0.29 5.73 5.83
C VAL A 32 -0.05 7.04 6.52
N LYS A 33 -0.02 8.14 5.78
CA LYS A 33 -0.42 9.46 6.27
C LYS A 33 -1.95 9.54 6.37
N LEU A 34 -2.46 9.84 7.56
CA LEU A 34 -3.91 9.88 7.84
C LEU A 34 -4.41 11.32 8.03
N TYR A 35 -3.57 12.19 8.56
CA TYR A 35 -3.92 13.57 8.87
C TYR A 35 -2.82 14.53 8.43
N ASP A 36 -3.23 15.69 7.90
CA ASP A 36 -2.39 16.87 7.78
C ASP A 36 -2.55 17.72 9.03
N ILE A 37 -1.47 17.80 9.81
CA ILE A 37 -1.45 18.56 11.05
C ILE A 37 -0.94 19.97 10.75
N LYS A 38 -1.86 20.94 10.72
CA LYS A 38 -1.55 22.35 10.52
C LYS A 38 -1.47 23.06 11.86
N LYS A 39 -0.35 23.74 12.09
CA LYS A 39 -0.21 24.68 13.21
C LYS A 39 -0.75 26.03 12.78
N SER A 40 -1.60 26.64 13.61
CA SER A 40 -2.08 27.99 13.33
C SER A 40 -0.92 28.99 13.41
N LYS A 41 -0.88 29.94 12.47
CA LYS A 41 0.07 31.06 12.50
C LYS A 41 -0.27 32.09 13.60
N LEU A 42 -1.53 32.15 14.00
CA LEU A 42 -2.04 33.13 14.97
C LEU A 42 -1.90 32.66 16.42
N ASN A 43 -2.00 31.35 16.66
CA ASN A 43 -1.82 30.77 17.99
C ASN A 43 -1.07 29.43 17.90
N PRO A 44 0.16 29.33 18.42
CA PRO A 44 0.96 28.11 18.39
C PRO A 44 0.33 26.89 19.09
N LEU A 45 -0.61 27.12 20.00
CA LEU A 45 -1.32 26.06 20.72
C LEU A 45 -2.44 25.44 19.88
N TRP A 46 -2.91 26.13 18.84
CA TRP A 46 -3.98 25.65 17.99
C TRP A 46 -3.42 24.76 16.88
N LYS A 47 -3.88 23.51 16.89
CA LYS A 47 -3.53 22.51 15.87
C LYS A 47 -4.82 22.07 15.18
N GLY A 48 -4.89 22.31 13.87
CA GLY A 48 -5.89 21.70 13.00
C GLY A 48 -5.42 20.31 12.58
N LYS A 49 -6.36 19.37 12.46
CA LYS A 49 -6.14 18.06 11.86
C LYS A 49 -7.12 17.89 10.72
N ASP A 50 -6.60 17.91 9.49
CA ASP A 50 -7.40 17.65 8.30
C ASP A 50 -7.17 16.18 7.90
N ALA A 51 -8.24 15.40 7.72
CA ALA A 51 -8.11 14.03 7.25
C ALA A 51 -7.61 14.01 5.80
N VAL A 52 -6.66 13.14 5.52
CA VAL A 52 -6.11 12.94 4.17
C VAL A 52 -6.72 11.68 3.58
N ASP A 53 -7.30 11.82 2.40
CA ASP A 53 -7.88 10.71 1.63
C ASP A 53 -6.96 10.39 0.45
N VAL A 54 -6.28 9.24 0.54
CA VAL A 54 -5.43 8.71 -0.52
C VAL A 54 -6.03 7.39 -0.98
N MET A 55 -6.25 7.29 -2.29
CA MET A 55 -6.91 6.13 -2.89
C MET A 55 -6.24 4.82 -2.42
N HIS A 56 -7.04 3.95 -1.80
CA HIS A 56 -6.62 2.66 -1.24
C HIS A 56 -5.59 2.68 -0.11
N GLU A 57 -5.22 3.85 0.41
CA GLU A 57 -4.26 3.96 1.52
C GLU A 57 -4.91 4.56 2.77
N SER A 58 -5.67 5.65 2.62
CA SER A 58 -6.35 6.34 3.71
C SER A 58 -7.72 6.85 3.29
N TYR A 59 -8.68 6.78 4.22
CA TYR A 59 -10.02 7.34 4.02
C TYR A 59 -10.57 7.85 5.35
N LYS A 60 -10.93 9.12 5.41
CA LYS A 60 -11.49 9.82 6.58
C LYS A 60 -10.68 9.58 7.86
N GLY A 61 -9.35 9.61 7.75
CA GLY A 61 -8.46 9.40 8.89
C GLY A 61 -8.28 7.93 9.31
N VAL A 62 -8.81 6.98 8.53
CA VAL A 62 -8.63 5.54 8.71
C VAL A 62 -7.57 5.03 7.73
N CYS A 63 -6.63 4.21 8.22
CA CYS A 63 -5.68 3.52 7.37
C CYS A 63 -6.35 2.33 6.68
N LEU A 64 -6.46 2.36 5.36
CA LEU A 64 -7.04 1.29 4.55
C LEU A 64 -6.11 0.07 4.40
N ARG A 65 -4.79 0.23 4.59
CA ARG A 65 -3.86 -0.92 4.68
C ARG A 65 -4.13 -1.77 5.92
N CYS A 66 -4.45 -1.14 7.05
CA CYS A 66 -4.79 -1.83 8.29
C CYS A 66 -6.28 -2.20 8.38
N ASN A 67 -7.15 -1.40 7.76
CA ASN A 67 -8.60 -1.58 7.78
C ASN A 67 -9.18 -1.62 6.36
N PRO A 68 -8.87 -2.65 5.56
CA PRO A 68 -9.29 -2.73 4.15
C PRO A 68 -10.81 -2.81 3.98
N ASN A 69 -11.55 -3.15 5.03
CA ASN A 69 -13.02 -3.17 5.02
C ASN A 69 -13.64 -1.77 4.92
N MET A 70 -12.88 -0.71 5.25
CA MET A 70 -13.35 0.67 5.21
C MET A 70 -13.07 1.36 3.86
N ASP A 71 -12.48 0.65 2.90
CA ASP A 71 -12.14 1.20 1.58
C ASP A 71 -13.42 1.36 0.73
N PRO A 72 -13.86 2.59 0.42
CA PRO A 72 -15.04 2.82 -0.40
C PRO A 72 -14.85 2.33 -1.84
N HIS A 73 -13.61 2.13 -2.30
CA HIS A 73 -13.27 1.68 -3.65
C HIS A 73 -12.93 0.19 -3.72
N ARG A 74 -13.16 -0.58 -2.66
CA ARG A 74 -12.79 -2.00 -2.59
C ARG A 74 -13.39 -2.85 -3.73
N ASN A 75 -14.61 -2.54 -4.15
CA ASN A 75 -15.31 -3.30 -5.20
C ASN A 75 -14.76 -3.02 -6.62
N GLN A 76 -14.12 -1.87 -6.87
CA GLN A 76 -13.52 -1.58 -8.19
C GLN A 76 -12.31 -2.49 -8.48
N ARG A 77 -11.55 -2.89 -7.45
CA ARG A 77 -10.37 -3.77 -7.60
C ARG A 77 -10.72 -5.21 -8.01
N ARG A 78 -11.91 -5.71 -7.69
CA ARG A 78 -12.31 -7.08 -8.06
C ARG A 78 -12.56 -7.24 -9.55
N ASN A 79 -13.00 -6.17 -10.24
CA ASN A 79 -13.38 -6.27 -11.65
C ASN A 79 -12.21 -6.05 -12.62
N SER A 80 -11.15 -5.35 -12.22
CA SER A 80 -9.98 -5.12 -13.09
C SER A 80 -9.02 -6.32 -13.14
N MET A 81 -8.92 -7.12 -12.06
CA MET A 81 -8.00 -8.27 -12.02
C MET A 81 -8.51 -9.51 -12.77
N SER A 82 -9.81 -9.59 -13.06
CA SER A 82 -10.41 -10.71 -13.79
C SER A 82 -10.24 -10.63 -15.31
N THR A 83 -9.89 -9.46 -15.84
CA THR A 83 -9.84 -9.23 -17.30
C THR A 83 -8.42 -9.37 -17.87
N GLU A 84 -7.38 -9.14 -17.06
CA GLU A 84 -5.98 -9.21 -17.53
C GLU A 84 -5.41 -10.64 -17.66
N ARG A 85 -6.04 -11.65 -17.03
CA ARG A 85 -5.57 -13.05 -17.15
C ARG A 85 -6.03 -13.78 -18.42
N ARG A 86 -6.81 -13.15 -19.31
CA ARG A 86 -7.28 -13.80 -20.54
C ARG A 86 -6.50 -13.42 -21.80
N TYR A 87 -5.53 -12.53 -21.73
CA TYR A 87 -4.79 -12.05 -22.90
C TYR A 87 -3.26 -12.24 -22.76
N SER A 88 -2.84 -13.44 -22.35
CA SER A 88 -1.45 -13.87 -22.45
C SER A 88 -1.38 -15.39 -22.53
N GLY A 89 -2.05 -15.95 -23.54
CA GLY A 89 -1.99 -17.37 -23.87
C GLY A 89 -1.91 -17.54 -25.38
N SER A 90 -0.82 -18.17 -25.83
CA SER A 90 -0.60 -18.75 -27.15
C SER A 90 0.07 -17.85 -28.19
N HIS A 91 1.39 -17.96 -28.30
CA HIS A 91 2.11 -18.39 -29.52
C HIS A 91 3.63 -18.25 -29.29
N ALA A 92 4.23 -19.22 -28.61
CA ALA A 92 5.68 -19.45 -28.65
C ALA A 92 5.89 -20.93 -28.94
N GLY A 93 6.71 -21.20 -29.96
CA GLY A 93 6.73 -22.43 -30.70
C GLY A 93 7.20 -23.66 -29.93
N SER A 94 6.71 -24.81 -30.36
CA SER A 94 7.32 -26.10 -30.05
C SER A 94 7.73 -26.75 -31.36
N SER A 95 9.02 -26.59 -31.66
CA SER A 95 9.72 -27.36 -32.67
C SER A 95 9.77 -28.81 -32.20
N MET A 96 8.89 -29.67 -32.72
CA MET A 96 9.03 -31.11 -32.56
C MET A 96 9.70 -31.68 -33.81
N ARG A 97 10.94 -32.14 -33.62
CA ARG A 97 11.70 -32.93 -34.57
C ARG A 97 11.02 -34.28 -34.75
N SER A 98 10.53 -34.57 -35.96
CA SER A 98 10.07 -35.90 -36.34
C SER A 98 11.27 -36.82 -36.55
N LEU A 99 11.57 -37.66 -35.57
CA LEU A 99 12.41 -38.85 -35.74
C LEU A 99 11.53 -39.95 -36.36
N GLY A 100 11.90 -40.38 -37.57
CA GLY A 100 11.27 -41.54 -38.22
C GLY A 100 11.71 -42.86 -37.58
N SER A 101 10.90 -43.91 -37.81
CA SER A 101 11.22 -45.35 -37.88
C SER A 101 9.90 -46.09 -38.14
N PHE A 102 9.63 -46.61 -39.33
CA PHE A 102 9.97 -47.94 -39.87
C PHE A 102 9.13 -49.12 -39.34
N SER A 103 8.47 -49.80 -40.30
CA SER A 103 8.09 -51.22 -40.41
C SER A 103 6.72 -51.81 -39.97
N ALA A 104 6.13 -52.45 -41.00
CA ALA A 104 5.52 -53.79 -41.07
C ALA A 104 4.07 -53.99 -40.59
N ARG A 105 3.13 -54.18 -41.52
CA ARG A 105 2.81 -55.48 -42.16
C ARG A 105 1.90 -55.29 -43.36
#